data_AF-A0A971FX84-F1
#
_entry.id   AF-A0A971FX84-F1
#
_cell.length_a   1.000
_cell.length_b   1.000
_cell.length_c   1.000
_cell.angle_alpha   90.00
_cell.angle_beta   90.00
_cell.angle_gamma   90.00
#
_symmetry.space_group_name_H-M   'P 1'
#
loop_
_entity.id
_entity.type
_entity.pdbx_description
1 polymer ?
#
loop_
_entity_poly.entity_id
_entity_poly.type
_entity_poly.pdbx_seq_one_letter_code
_entity_poly.pdbx_strand_id
1 'polypeptide(L)'
;MDVTRRFPILRLLGVLTVVGATFVATACVDQPAPDKAAYVEAADDICDEADDDIEDEIEDLLDEIAAAREGEEATLNVTRRERWTRSKIIPIYERMDSRLRSLRPPEGDHAYLGDVYDDLSRLIVEFNSKPSRGRAVVRDDEDLRNRFEAYGMRVCGRV
;
A
#
# COMPACT_ATOMS: atom_id res chain seq x y z
N MET A 1 12.97 -58.55 16.30
CA MET A 1 12.09 -58.60 15.12
C MET A 1 12.57 -57.53 14.16
N ASP A 2 13.04 -58.00 13.02
CA ASP A 2 13.78 -57.31 11.99
C ASP A 2 12.79 -56.86 10.90
N VAL A 3 12.74 -55.56 10.57
CA VAL A 3 12.12 -55.09 9.32
C VAL A 3 12.90 -53.87 8.81
N THR A 4 13.96 -54.18 8.10
CA THR A 4 14.62 -53.30 7.14
C THR A 4 13.69 -53.06 5.94
N ARG A 5 13.42 -51.79 5.58
CA ARG A 5 12.88 -51.44 4.27
C ARG A 5 13.77 -50.43 3.56
N ARG A 6 14.46 -50.98 2.57
CA ARG A 6 15.21 -50.33 1.49
C ARG A 6 14.27 -49.46 0.66
N PHE A 7 14.65 -48.21 0.40
CA PHE A 7 14.09 -47.44 -0.71
C PHE A 7 15.12 -47.35 -1.84
N PRO A 8 14.73 -47.68 -3.09
CA PRO A 8 15.64 -47.73 -4.22
C PRO A 8 15.98 -46.32 -4.75
N ILE A 9 17.26 -46.17 -4.99
CA ILE A 9 17.93 -45.18 -5.83
C ILE A 9 17.31 -45.24 -7.22
N LEU A 10 16.58 -44.19 -7.65
CA LEU A 10 16.23 -44.01 -9.06
C LEU A 10 17.19 -43.00 -9.72
N ARG A 11 17.81 -43.50 -10.78
CA ARG A 11 18.83 -42.87 -11.60
C ARG A 11 18.22 -41.80 -12.53
N LEU A 12 18.86 -40.63 -12.53
CA LEU A 12 19.35 -39.91 -13.72
C LEU A 12 18.77 -40.34 -15.07
N LEU A 13 17.96 -39.44 -15.66
CA LEU A 13 17.91 -39.22 -17.11
C LEU A 13 17.76 -37.71 -17.32
N GLY A 14 18.85 -37.12 -17.82
CA GLY A 14 18.96 -35.70 -18.10
C GLY A 14 18.08 -35.29 -19.27
N VAL A 15 17.49 -34.11 -19.13
CA VAL A 15 17.08 -33.27 -20.25
C VAL A 15 17.83 -31.96 -20.06
N LEU A 16 18.96 -31.85 -20.75
CA LEU A 16 19.72 -30.61 -20.87
C LEU A 16 19.03 -29.78 -21.96
N THR A 17 17.90 -29.17 -21.62
CA THR A 17 17.27 -28.17 -22.49
C THR A 17 18.14 -26.94 -22.46
N VAL A 18 18.88 -26.72 -23.55
CA VAL A 18 19.52 -25.44 -23.85
C VAL A 18 18.41 -24.40 -23.99
N VAL A 19 18.06 -23.74 -22.88
CA VAL A 19 17.22 -22.55 -22.92
C VAL A 19 18.10 -21.46 -23.51
N GLY A 20 17.96 -21.27 -24.83
CA GLY A 20 18.52 -20.12 -25.51
C GLY A 20 18.06 -18.87 -24.79
N ALA A 21 19.02 -18.13 -24.23
CA ALA A 21 18.79 -16.79 -23.72
C ALA A 21 18.47 -15.90 -24.93
N THR A 22 17.21 -15.88 -25.35
CA THR A 22 16.65 -14.76 -26.08
C THR A 22 16.74 -13.56 -25.15
N PHE A 23 17.85 -12.83 -25.28
CA PHE A 23 17.89 -11.41 -24.92
C PHE A 23 16.78 -10.75 -25.72
N VAL A 24 15.57 -10.69 -25.14
CA VAL A 24 14.60 -9.70 -25.56
C VAL A 24 15.25 -8.40 -25.15
N ALA A 25 15.93 -7.77 -26.10
CA ALA A 25 16.16 -6.34 -26.04
C ALA A 25 14.77 -5.75 -25.86
N THR A 26 14.41 -5.45 -24.62
CA THR A 26 13.25 -4.64 -24.29
C THR A 26 13.56 -3.29 -24.90
N ALA A 27 13.26 -3.16 -26.19
CA ALA A 27 13.04 -1.88 -26.81
C ALA A 27 12.20 -1.11 -25.79
N CYS A 28 12.69 0.06 -25.39
CA CYS A 28 11.90 1.01 -24.64
C CYS A 28 10.74 1.36 -25.57
N VAL A 29 9.67 0.55 -25.52
CA VAL A 29 8.42 0.86 -26.17
C VAL A 29 7.96 2.05 -25.38
N ASP A 30 8.09 3.24 -25.97
CA ASP A 30 7.45 4.46 -25.51
C ASP A 30 5.95 4.16 -25.46
N GLN A 31 5.50 3.58 -24.36
CA GLN A 31 4.09 3.46 -24.09
C GLN A 31 3.55 4.89 -24.04
N PRO A 32 2.48 5.20 -24.79
CA PRO A 32 1.89 6.53 -24.72
C PRO A 32 1.51 6.82 -23.26
N ALA A 33 1.57 8.10 -22.87
CA ALA A 33 1.05 8.50 -21.57
C ALA A 33 -0.43 8.08 -21.47
N PRO A 34 -0.89 7.63 -20.30
CA PRO A 34 -2.31 7.33 -20.13
C PRO A 34 -3.13 8.59 -20.32
N ASP A 35 -4.38 8.44 -20.76
CA ASP A 35 -5.33 9.55 -20.65
C ASP A 35 -5.69 9.80 -19.19
N LYS A 36 -6.33 10.95 -18.94
CA LYS A 36 -6.70 11.36 -17.59
C LYS A 36 -7.64 10.40 -16.89
N ALA A 37 -8.58 9.77 -17.62
CA ALA A 37 -9.55 8.86 -17.02
C ALA A 37 -8.87 7.57 -16.53
N ALA A 38 -8.01 6.99 -17.36
CA ALA A 38 -7.22 5.81 -17.00
C ALA A 38 -6.26 6.10 -15.83
N TYR A 39 -5.68 7.30 -15.77
CA TYR A 39 -4.86 7.71 -14.63
C TYR A 39 -5.68 7.82 -13.34
N VAL A 40 -6.84 8.47 -13.39
CA VAL A 40 -7.74 8.63 -12.25
C VAL A 40 -8.19 7.27 -11.73
N GLU A 41 -8.61 6.35 -12.60
CA GLU A 41 -8.99 4.99 -12.23
C GLU A 41 -7.85 4.26 -11.51
N ALA A 42 -6.63 4.32 -12.05
CA ALA A 42 -5.47 3.68 -11.41
C ALA A 42 -5.10 4.31 -10.05
N ALA A 43 -5.27 5.62 -9.90
CA ALA A 43 -5.03 6.32 -8.64
C ALA A 43 -6.08 5.95 -7.59
N ASP A 44 -7.34 5.89 -8.02
CA ASP A 44 -8.48 5.49 -7.19
C ASP A 44 -8.36 4.03 -6.71
N ASP A 45 -7.91 3.11 -7.56
CA ASP A 45 -7.63 1.71 -7.17
C ASP A 45 -6.56 1.63 -6.06
N ILE A 46 -5.53 2.48 -6.13
CA ILE A 46 -4.49 2.56 -5.09
C ILE A 46 -5.07 3.09 -3.78
N CYS A 47 -5.98 4.08 -3.84
CA CYS A 47 -6.66 4.57 -2.65
C CYS A 47 -7.55 3.50 -2.02
N ASP A 48 -8.31 2.76 -2.82
CA ASP A 48 -9.23 1.73 -2.34
C ASP A 48 -8.46 0.58 -1.68
N GLU A 49 -7.38 0.10 -2.28
CA GLU A 49 -6.54 -0.93 -1.66
C GLU A 49 -5.91 -0.45 -0.33
N ALA A 50 -5.52 0.82 -0.25
CA ALA A 50 -5.02 1.39 1.00
C ALA A 50 -6.11 1.50 2.07
N ASP A 51 -7.35 1.78 1.68
CA ASP A 51 -8.50 1.81 2.58
C ASP A 51 -8.83 0.40 3.11
N ASP A 52 -8.85 -0.60 2.23
CA ASP A 52 -9.04 -2.01 2.60
C ASP A 52 -7.94 -2.48 3.58
N ASP A 53 -6.66 -2.22 3.27
CA ASP A 53 -5.52 -2.56 4.15
C ASP A 53 -5.65 -1.91 5.54
N ILE A 54 -6.23 -0.71 5.62
CA ILE A 54 -6.43 0.00 6.87
C ILE A 54 -7.61 -0.59 7.65
N GLU A 55 -8.70 -0.99 6.98
CA GLU A 55 -9.82 -1.69 7.61
C GLU A 55 -9.36 -3.03 8.21
N ASP A 56 -8.60 -3.83 7.45
CA ASP A 56 -8.05 -5.11 7.91
C ASP A 56 -7.23 -4.96 9.19
N GLU A 57 -6.31 -3.97 9.24
CA GLU A 57 -5.51 -3.71 10.43
C GLU A 57 -6.37 -3.25 11.63
N ILE A 58 -7.47 -2.53 11.38
CA ILE A 58 -8.42 -2.13 12.44
C ILE A 58 -9.20 -3.33 12.95
N GLU A 59 -9.67 -4.22 12.08
CA GLU A 59 -10.36 -5.46 12.46
C GLU A 59 -9.44 -6.36 13.30
N ASP A 60 -8.21 -6.58 12.85
CA ASP A 60 -7.19 -7.34 13.58
C ASP A 60 -6.97 -6.77 15.00
N LEU A 61 -6.90 -5.45 15.12
CA LEU A 61 -6.75 -4.77 16.41
C LEU A 61 -7.96 -4.99 17.32
N LEU A 62 -9.17 -4.95 16.78
CA LEU A 62 -10.40 -5.18 17.55
C LEU A 62 -10.49 -6.63 18.03
N ASP A 63 -10.09 -7.58 17.20
CA ASP A 63 -10.02 -9.01 17.53
C ASP A 63 -8.98 -9.29 18.62
N GLU A 64 -7.78 -8.69 18.53
CA GLU A 64 -6.77 -8.76 19.59
C GLU A 64 -7.30 -8.24 20.94
N ILE A 65 -8.03 -7.12 20.92
CA ILE A 65 -8.64 -6.54 22.12
C ILE A 65 -9.74 -7.44 22.68
N ALA A 66 -10.58 -8.01 21.82
CA ALA A 66 -11.64 -8.92 22.22
C ALA A 66 -11.08 -10.21 22.86
N ALA A 67 -10.00 -10.77 22.28
CA ALA A 67 -9.31 -11.96 22.78
C ALA A 67 -8.59 -11.72 24.11
N ALA A 68 -8.14 -10.49 24.38
CA ALA A 68 -7.43 -10.13 25.61
C ALA A 68 -8.34 -10.05 26.87
N ARG A 69 -9.65 -10.30 26.77
CA ARG A 69 -10.60 -10.24 27.89
C ARG A 69 -10.46 -11.43 28.86
N GLU A 70 -9.41 -11.39 29.69
CA GLU A 70 -9.35 -11.93 31.06
C GLU A 70 -8.05 -11.44 31.74
N GLY A 71 -8.02 -10.22 32.32
CA GLY A 71 -7.08 -9.92 33.40
C GLY A 71 -6.39 -8.54 33.47
N GLU A 72 -6.29 -7.75 32.41
CA GLU A 72 -5.62 -6.44 32.48
C GLU A 72 -6.27 -5.50 31.46
N GLU A 73 -6.49 -4.23 31.81
CA GLU A 73 -7.26 -3.25 31.02
C GLU A 73 -6.96 -3.35 29.52
N ALA A 74 -7.85 -4.02 28.77
CA ALA A 74 -7.81 -4.15 27.32
C ALA A 74 -8.20 -2.83 26.63
N THR A 75 -7.76 -1.70 27.17
CA THR A 75 -7.85 -0.39 26.54
C THR A 75 -6.51 -0.09 25.90
N LEU A 76 -6.53 0.27 24.62
CA LEU A 76 -5.38 0.91 24.00
C LEU A 76 -5.19 2.27 24.69
N ASN A 77 -4.35 2.34 25.72
CA ASN A 77 -3.88 3.63 26.19
C ASN A 77 -3.27 4.41 25.01
N VAL A 78 -3.27 5.75 25.08
CA VAL A 78 -2.86 6.62 23.96
C VAL A 78 -1.50 6.18 23.38
N THR A 79 -0.55 5.83 24.24
CA THR A 79 0.78 5.35 23.84
C THR A 79 0.73 4.05 23.03
N ARG A 80 -0.13 3.09 23.38
CA ARG A 80 -0.31 1.83 22.66
C ARG A 80 -1.00 2.06 21.31
N ARG A 81 -1.99 2.97 21.26
CA ARG A 81 -2.64 3.38 20.01
C ARG A 81 -1.68 4.11 19.07
N GLU A 82 -0.89 5.05 19.56
CA GLU A 82 0.10 5.76 18.74
C GLU A 82 1.17 4.82 18.20
N ARG A 83 1.66 3.88 19.04
CA ARG A 83 2.61 2.85 18.59
C ARG A 83 2.02 1.98 17.49
N TRP A 84 0.81 1.46 17.69
CA TRP A 84 0.12 0.64 16.70
C TRP A 84 -0.11 1.43 15.40
N THR A 85 -0.56 2.69 15.49
CA THR A 85 -0.76 3.57 14.34
C THR A 85 0.53 3.74 13.55
N ARG A 86 1.65 4.03 14.23
CA ARG A 86 2.97 4.15 13.58
C ARG A 86 3.44 2.87 12.92
N SER A 87 3.18 1.71 13.54
CA SER A 87 3.67 0.44 13.02
C SER A 87 2.81 -0.16 11.92
N LYS A 88 1.50 0.14 11.91
CA LYS A 88 0.53 -0.53 11.02
C LYS A 88 -0.08 0.41 10.00
N ILE A 89 -0.60 1.55 10.44
CA ILE A 89 -1.36 2.47 9.57
C ILE A 89 -0.45 3.37 8.73
N ILE A 90 0.58 3.95 9.33
CA ILE A 90 1.46 4.89 8.61
C ILE A 90 2.19 4.24 7.43
N PRO A 91 2.73 3.00 7.55
CA PRO A 91 3.33 2.33 6.40
C PRO A 91 2.36 2.10 5.23
N ILE A 92 1.06 2.02 5.48
CA ILE A 92 0.04 1.90 4.42
C ILE A 92 -0.04 3.23 3.65
N TYR A 93 -0.14 4.36 4.36
CA TYR A 93 -0.12 5.70 3.74
C TYR A 93 1.17 5.96 2.97
N GLU A 94 2.34 5.58 3.50
CA GLU A 94 3.64 5.74 2.82
C GLU A 94 3.71 4.88 1.54
N ARG A 95 3.20 3.64 1.59
CA ARG A 95 3.11 2.76 0.41
C ARG A 95 2.16 3.33 -0.64
N MET A 96 1.03 3.86 -0.22
CA MET A 96 0.05 4.52 -1.08
C MET A 96 0.63 5.75 -1.80
N ASP A 97 1.26 6.70 -1.08
CA ASP A 97 1.95 7.86 -1.68
C ASP A 97 3.02 7.42 -2.71
N SER A 98 3.84 6.43 -2.34
CA SER A 98 4.86 5.87 -3.23
C SER A 98 4.26 5.29 -4.53
N ARG A 99 3.15 4.55 -4.43
CA ARG A 99 2.46 3.96 -5.58
C ARG A 99 1.83 5.04 -6.47
N LEU A 100 1.16 6.04 -5.88
CA LEU A 100 0.57 7.16 -6.62
C LEU A 100 1.63 7.92 -7.43
N ARG A 101 2.79 8.20 -6.82
CA ARG A 101 3.92 8.85 -7.50
C ARG A 101 4.58 8.00 -8.57
N SER A 102 4.42 6.68 -8.49
CA SER A 102 4.93 5.74 -9.49
C SER A 102 4.03 5.63 -10.71
N LEU A 103 2.80 6.13 -10.66
CA LEU A 103 1.94 6.23 -11.83
C LEU A 103 2.51 7.22 -12.84
N ARG A 104 2.56 6.82 -14.11
CA ARG A 104 2.91 7.74 -15.20
C ARG A 104 1.77 8.77 -15.37
N PRO A 105 2.02 10.07 -15.16
CA PRO A 105 0.97 11.08 -15.31
C PRO A 105 0.55 11.24 -16.78
N PRO A 106 -0.66 11.75 -17.04
CA PRO A 106 -1.06 12.24 -18.35
C PRO A 106 -0.11 13.34 -18.85
N GLU A 107 -0.05 13.50 -20.17
CA GLU A 107 0.83 14.50 -20.77
C GLU A 107 0.47 15.92 -20.29
N GLY A 108 1.47 16.64 -19.76
CA GLY A 108 1.30 18.00 -19.24
C GLY A 108 0.94 18.10 -17.76
N ASP A 109 0.47 17.02 -17.12
CA ASP A 109 -0.07 17.07 -15.76
C ASP A 109 0.95 16.77 -14.65
N HIS A 110 2.19 16.44 -15.03
CA HIS A 110 3.25 16.03 -14.10
C HIS A 110 3.53 17.06 -12.99
N ALA A 111 3.53 18.36 -13.31
CA ALA A 111 3.79 19.40 -12.32
C ALA A 111 2.63 19.50 -11.30
N TYR A 112 1.40 19.55 -11.80
CA TYR A 112 0.21 19.63 -10.94
C TYR A 112 0.11 18.43 -10.00
N LEU A 113 0.26 17.21 -10.53
CA LEU A 113 0.18 15.98 -9.75
C LEU A 113 1.35 15.87 -8.75
N GLY A 114 2.55 16.29 -9.15
CA GLY A 114 3.70 16.39 -8.25
C GLY A 114 3.38 17.24 -7.03
N ASP A 115 2.83 18.44 -7.24
CA ASP A 115 2.44 19.35 -6.16
C ASP A 115 1.31 18.77 -5.28
N VAL A 116 0.38 18.00 -5.85
CA VAL A 116 -0.70 17.33 -5.07
C VAL A 116 -0.08 16.27 -4.14
N TYR A 117 0.82 15.44 -4.67
CA TYR A 117 1.44 14.38 -3.87
C TYR A 117 2.46 14.90 -2.87
N ASP A 118 3.08 16.06 -3.12
CA ASP A 118 3.95 16.72 -2.13
C ASP A 118 3.15 17.18 -0.91
N ASP A 119 1.92 17.68 -1.09
CA ASP A 119 1.01 17.98 0.01
C ASP A 119 0.56 16.73 0.76
N LEU A 120 0.20 15.66 0.05
CA LEU A 120 -0.13 14.37 0.66
C LEU A 120 1.03 13.86 1.52
N SER A 121 2.24 13.83 0.97
CA SER A 121 3.44 13.36 1.66
C SER A 121 3.74 14.18 2.92
N ARG A 122 3.56 15.50 2.85
CA ARG A 122 3.66 16.39 4.02
C ARG A 122 2.66 16.03 5.12
N LEU A 123 1.40 15.75 4.76
CA LEU A 123 0.37 15.36 5.73
C LEU A 123 0.64 13.98 6.34
N ILE A 124 1.20 13.04 5.57
CA ILE A 124 1.64 11.73 6.10
C ILE A 124 2.78 11.91 7.13
N VAL A 125 3.74 12.78 6.84
CA VAL A 125 4.80 13.14 7.80
C VAL A 125 4.22 13.79 9.05
N GLU A 126 3.23 14.68 8.91
CA GLU A 126 2.53 15.26 10.06
C GLU A 126 1.82 14.19 10.88
N PHE A 127 1.10 13.28 10.23
CA PHE A 127 0.40 12.17 10.89
C PHE A 127 1.39 11.28 11.66
N ASN A 128 2.58 11.02 11.12
CA ASN A 128 3.64 10.28 11.82
C ASN A 128 4.22 11.02 13.03
N SER A 129 4.35 12.34 12.92
CA SER A 129 4.80 13.16 14.03
C SER A 129 3.79 13.18 15.19
N LYS A 130 2.48 13.11 14.89
CA LYS A 130 1.39 13.19 15.88
C LYS A 130 0.27 12.16 15.61
N PRO A 131 0.52 10.85 15.81
CA PRO A 131 -0.47 9.82 15.48
C PRO A 131 -1.75 9.91 16.30
N SER A 132 -1.72 10.54 17.48
CA SER A 132 -2.90 10.81 18.31
C SER A 132 -3.94 11.71 17.66
N ARG A 133 -3.57 12.52 16.66
CA ARG A 133 -4.55 13.26 15.83
C ARG A 133 -5.33 12.34 14.90
N GLY A 134 -4.86 11.11 14.70
CA GLY A 134 -5.49 10.12 13.85
C GLY A 134 -5.41 10.47 12.36
N ARG A 135 -6.09 9.65 11.57
CA ARG A 135 -6.14 9.74 10.10
C ARG A 135 -6.82 11.03 9.60
N ALA A 136 -7.56 11.72 10.46
CA ALA A 136 -8.20 13.01 10.17
C ALA A 136 -7.23 14.07 9.64
N VAL A 137 -5.95 14.03 10.06
CA VAL A 137 -4.91 14.93 9.54
C VAL A 137 -4.79 14.86 8.02
N VAL A 138 -4.95 13.67 7.43
CA VAL A 138 -4.88 13.48 5.98
C VAL A 138 -6.27 13.63 5.35
N ARG A 139 -7.30 13.03 5.94
CA ARG A 139 -8.66 12.96 5.36
C ARG A 139 -9.39 14.30 5.33
N ASP A 140 -9.19 15.12 6.36
CA ASP A 140 -9.98 16.33 6.58
C ASP A 140 -9.24 17.59 6.11
N ASP A 141 -8.06 17.45 5.50
CA ASP A 141 -7.36 18.56 4.85
C ASP A 141 -8.15 19.01 3.62
N GLU A 142 -8.80 20.16 3.76
CA GLU A 142 -9.72 20.70 2.76
C GLU A 142 -9.01 21.01 1.43
N ASP A 143 -7.78 21.54 1.51
CA ASP A 143 -7.01 21.91 0.33
C ASP A 143 -6.60 20.67 -0.48
N LEU A 144 -6.06 19.64 0.18
CA LEU A 144 -5.72 18.38 -0.48
C LEU A 144 -6.97 17.75 -1.11
N ARG A 145 -8.08 17.69 -0.37
CA ARG A 145 -9.33 17.13 -0.87
C ARG A 145 -9.83 17.85 -2.11
N ASN A 146 -9.89 19.18 -2.05
CA ASN A 146 -10.34 19.98 -3.18
C ASN A 146 -9.47 19.77 -4.42
N ARG A 147 -8.15 19.57 -4.26
CA ARG A 147 -7.23 19.31 -5.38
C ARG A 147 -7.39 17.91 -5.97
N PHE A 148 -7.59 16.89 -5.15
CA PHE A 148 -7.91 15.54 -5.62
C PHE A 148 -9.23 15.54 -6.39
N GLU A 149 -10.29 16.11 -5.80
CA GLU A 149 -11.63 16.18 -6.41
C GLU A 149 -11.64 17.02 -7.69
N ALA A 150 -10.94 18.16 -7.73
CA ALA A 150 -10.82 18.98 -8.93
C ALA A 150 -10.09 18.24 -10.07
N TYR A 151 -9.20 17.32 -9.73
CA TYR A 151 -8.55 16.45 -10.71
C TYR A 151 -9.43 15.25 -11.11
N GLY A 152 -10.47 14.94 -10.33
CA GLY A 152 -11.38 13.82 -10.55
C GLY A 152 -11.04 12.56 -9.75
N MET A 153 -10.06 12.63 -8.86
CA MET A 153 -9.66 11.53 -7.97
C MET A 153 -10.43 11.56 -6.65
N ARG A 154 -10.58 10.41 -6.02
CA ARG A 154 -11.04 10.30 -4.63
C ARG A 154 -9.89 10.60 -3.67
N VAL A 155 -10.23 11.15 -2.50
CA VAL A 155 -9.27 11.25 -1.40
C VAL A 155 -9.16 9.90 -0.73
N CYS A 156 -7.94 9.34 -0.70
CA CYS A 156 -7.67 8.09 0.00
C CYS A 156 -7.84 8.26 1.52
N GLY A 157 -8.14 7.17 2.23
CA GLY A 157 -8.26 7.15 3.68
C GLY A 157 -9.69 7.18 4.20
N ARG A 158 -10.74 6.94 3.39
CA ARG A 158 -12.15 7.27 3.72
C ARG A 158 -12.85 6.30 4.68
N VAL A 159 -12.21 5.22 5.09
CA VAL A 159 -12.73 4.22 6.04
C VAL A 159 -12.78 4.69 7.48
#